data_AF-A0A8T3PMW6-F1
#
_entry.id   AF-A0A8T3PMW6-F1
#
_cell.length_a   1.000
_cell.length_b   1.000
_cell.length_c   1.000
_cell.angle_alpha   90.00
_cell.angle_beta   90.00
_cell.angle_gamma   90.00
#
_symmetry.space_group_name_H-M   'P 1'
#
loop_
_entity.id
_entity.type
_entity.pdbx_description
1 polymer ?
#
loop_
_entity_poly.entity_id
_entity_poly.type
_entity_poly.pdbx_seq_one_letter_code
_entity_poly.pdbx_strand_id
1 'polypeptide(L)'
;MNVLPPPFVSPACPADCEAFVDTVRECQAKQVALFFEERHDVPEPAILSGDLNAEPGSPEYLDFVGHGWTDSHLVAGNRECDPATGRNCTSGRKDNNLSDLQSTALGVNERIDFIFVVPAGEGSRCAGRIRVAEHPRRPVTTTGIFAGKHNPFEPCGAAPLPICFVSDHSGNQLNLGCGRRRAK
;
A
#
# COMPACT_ATOMS: atom_id res chain seq x y z
N MET A 1 4.29 41.31 19.17
CA MET A 1 3.36 40.41 19.88
C MET A 1 3.27 39.15 19.06
N ASN A 2 3.81 38.03 19.56
CA ASN A 2 3.65 36.74 18.90
C ASN A 2 2.25 36.22 19.21
N VAL A 3 1.35 36.27 18.23
CA VAL A 3 0.05 35.61 18.32
C VAL A 3 0.34 34.12 18.24
N LEU A 4 0.10 33.39 19.33
CA LEU A 4 0.17 31.93 19.32
C LEU A 4 -0.83 31.42 18.27
N PRO A 5 -0.47 30.41 17.47
CA PRO A 5 -1.43 29.80 16.57
C PRO A 5 -2.64 29.29 17.38
N PRO A 6 -3.85 29.38 16.81
CA PRO A 6 -5.04 28.86 17.48
C PRO A 6 -4.84 27.38 17.86
N PRO A 7 -5.43 26.92 18.98
CA PRO A 7 -5.31 25.54 19.40
C PRO A 7 -5.78 24.62 18.27
N PHE A 8 -5.03 23.54 18.04
CA PHE A 8 -5.46 22.48 17.13
C PHE A 8 -6.80 21.93 17.63
N VAL A 9 -7.86 22.17 16.87
CA VAL A 9 -9.16 21.53 17.08
C VAL A 9 -9.14 20.27 16.24
N SER A 10 -9.18 19.10 16.88
CA SER A 10 -9.45 17.87 16.14
C SER A 10 -10.87 17.97 15.57
N PRO A 11 -11.08 17.83 14.25
CA PRO A 11 -12.43 17.69 13.72
C PRO A 11 -13.11 16.47 14.29
N ALA A 12 -14.44 16.45 14.15
CA ALA A 12 -15.25 15.33 14.55
C ALA A 12 -14.75 14.06 13.85
N CYS A 13 -14.83 12.92 14.54
CA CYS A 13 -14.64 11.65 13.86
C CYS A 13 -15.64 11.55 12.70
N PRO A 14 -15.27 10.90 11.58
CA PRO A 14 -16.22 10.57 10.53
C PRO A 14 -17.46 9.92 11.13
N ALA A 15 -18.62 10.15 10.51
CA ALA A 15 -19.87 9.55 10.96
C ALA A 15 -19.70 8.02 11.10
N ASP A 16 -20.37 7.45 12.11
CA ASP A 16 -20.46 6.01 12.24
C ASP A 16 -21.09 5.45 10.95
N CYS A 17 -20.53 4.37 10.46
CA CYS A 17 -21.08 3.68 9.31
C CYS A 17 -22.45 3.08 9.66
N GLU A 18 -23.26 2.80 8.64
CA GLU A 18 -24.56 2.20 8.86
C GLU A 18 -24.38 0.80 9.44
N ALA A 19 -24.66 0.67 10.74
CA ALA A 19 -24.65 -0.60 11.43
C ALA A 19 -25.54 -1.60 10.67
N PHE A 20 -25.06 -2.83 10.51
CA PHE A 20 -25.71 -3.94 9.76
C PHE A 20 -25.66 -3.85 8.23
N VAL A 21 -25.15 -2.77 7.64
CA VAL A 21 -24.90 -2.67 6.19
C VAL A 21 -23.44 -2.95 5.88
N ASP A 22 -22.54 -2.31 6.64
CA ASP A 22 -21.10 -2.43 6.41
C ASP A 22 -20.44 -3.42 7.38
N THR A 23 -19.44 -4.15 6.90
CA THR A 23 -18.48 -4.80 7.80
C THR A 23 -17.62 -3.75 8.51
N VAL A 24 -16.95 -4.14 9.60
CA VAL A 24 -16.00 -3.26 10.31
C VAL A 24 -14.94 -2.72 9.35
N ARG A 25 -14.50 -3.53 8.38
CA ARG A 25 -13.41 -3.23 7.48
C ARG A 25 -13.82 -2.29 6.35
N GLU A 26 -15.02 -2.51 5.80
CA GLU A 26 -15.69 -1.59 4.89
C GLU A 26 -15.90 -0.23 5.53
N CYS A 27 -16.33 -0.22 6.80
CA CYS A 27 -16.46 1.01 7.56
C CYS A 27 -15.12 1.74 7.73
N GLN A 28 -14.06 1.01 8.11
CA GLN A 28 -12.73 1.57 8.25
C GLN A 28 -12.21 2.18 6.95
N ALA A 29 -12.45 1.53 5.81
CA ALA A 29 -12.05 2.05 4.50
C ALA A 29 -12.70 3.42 4.22
N LYS A 30 -14.04 3.49 4.37
CA LYS A 30 -14.81 4.75 4.21
C LYS A 30 -14.33 5.85 5.14
N GLN A 31 -14.10 5.52 6.42
CA GLN A 31 -13.64 6.49 7.41
C GLN A 31 -12.24 7.03 7.09
N VAL A 32 -11.34 6.19 6.59
CA VAL A 32 -10.01 6.62 6.13
C VAL A 32 -10.12 7.49 4.88
N ALA A 33 -10.98 7.13 3.93
CA ALA A 33 -11.23 7.93 2.73
C ALA A 33 -11.71 9.35 3.10
N LEU A 34 -12.75 9.44 3.93
CA LEU A 34 -13.29 10.71 4.44
C LEU A 34 -12.25 11.51 5.22
N PHE A 35 -11.42 10.86 6.03
CA PHE A 35 -10.33 11.54 6.74
C PHE A 35 -9.34 12.19 5.77
N PHE A 36 -8.93 11.49 4.70
CA PHE A 36 -8.05 12.10 3.70
C PHE A 36 -8.74 13.27 2.98
N GLU A 37 -10.01 13.15 2.59
CA GLU A 37 -10.72 14.24 1.93
C GLU A 37 -10.85 15.49 2.82
N GLU A 38 -11.08 15.32 4.12
CA GLU A 38 -11.19 16.43 5.06
C GLU A 38 -9.83 17.07 5.39
N ARG A 39 -8.77 16.27 5.44
CA ARG A 39 -7.47 16.70 6.00
C ARG A 39 -6.40 17.00 4.96
N HIS A 40 -6.54 16.48 3.76
CA HIS A 40 -5.57 16.71 2.70
C HIS A 40 -5.84 18.06 2.04
N ASP A 41 -5.41 19.14 2.70
CA ASP A 41 -5.67 20.54 2.35
C ASP A 41 -4.54 21.19 1.53
N VAL A 42 -3.61 20.38 1.02
CA VAL A 42 -2.47 20.82 0.20
C VAL A 42 -2.55 20.21 -1.21
N PRO A 43 -1.99 20.86 -2.24
CA PRO A 43 -2.07 20.35 -3.60
C PRO A 43 -1.06 19.22 -3.90
N GLU A 44 -0.05 18.99 -3.07
CA GLU A 44 0.85 17.86 -3.19
C GLU A 44 0.10 16.51 -3.11
N PRO A 45 0.57 15.42 -3.74
CA PRO A 45 -0.08 14.12 -3.61
C PRO A 45 0.04 13.58 -2.18
N ALA A 46 -0.92 12.77 -1.76
CA ALA A 46 -0.83 11.97 -0.54
C ALA A 46 -0.70 10.47 -0.84
N ILE A 47 -0.30 9.71 0.17
CA ILE A 47 -0.08 8.27 0.08
C ILE A 47 -0.88 7.61 1.19
N LEU A 48 -1.78 6.69 0.82
CA LEU A 48 -2.39 5.75 1.75
C LEU A 48 -1.72 4.40 1.55
N SER A 49 -1.18 3.80 2.61
CA SER A 49 -0.58 2.47 2.55
C SER A 49 -0.97 1.64 3.76
N GLY A 50 -1.19 0.35 3.54
CA GLY A 50 -1.40 -0.59 4.63
C GLY A 50 -1.90 -1.95 4.14
N ASP A 51 -2.02 -2.84 5.11
CA ASP A 51 -2.73 -4.10 4.96
C ASP A 51 -4.25 -3.83 5.07
N LEU A 52 -4.95 -3.96 3.94
CA LEU A 52 -6.40 -3.82 3.88
C LEU A 52 -7.11 -5.09 4.35
N ASN A 53 -6.42 -6.21 4.53
CA ASN A 53 -7.00 -7.54 4.72
C ASN A 53 -8.05 -7.94 3.67
N ALA A 54 -8.09 -7.28 2.53
CA ALA A 54 -9.11 -7.43 1.51
C ALA A 54 -8.48 -7.47 0.11
N GLU A 55 -9.05 -8.25 -0.79
CA GLU A 55 -8.51 -8.45 -2.14
C GLU A 55 -8.90 -7.32 -3.11
N PRO A 56 -8.20 -7.17 -4.25
CA PRO A 56 -8.59 -6.25 -5.30
C PRO A 56 -10.03 -6.52 -5.78
N GLY A 57 -10.83 -5.46 -5.85
CA GLY A 57 -12.25 -5.55 -6.23
C GLY A 57 -13.21 -5.82 -5.06
N SER A 58 -12.71 -6.00 -3.84
CA SER A 58 -13.56 -5.96 -2.63
C SER A 58 -14.18 -4.58 -2.42
N PRO A 59 -15.26 -4.45 -1.62
CA PRO A 59 -15.84 -3.13 -1.31
C PRO A 59 -14.85 -2.15 -0.67
N GLU A 60 -13.93 -2.61 0.20
CA GLU A 60 -12.89 -1.79 0.82
C GLU A 60 -11.90 -1.23 -0.22
N TYR A 61 -11.46 -2.09 -1.16
CA TYR A 61 -10.61 -1.66 -2.26
C TYR A 61 -11.34 -0.66 -3.17
N LEU A 62 -12.59 -0.99 -3.50
CA LEU A 62 -13.43 -0.20 -4.40
C LEU A 62 -13.75 1.20 -3.85
N ASP A 63 -13.80 1.36 -2.53
CA ASP A 63 -13.95 2.66 -1.88
C ASP A 63 -12.81 3.60 -2.33
N PHE A 64 -11.55 3.21 -2.10
CA PHE A 64 -10.39 4.04 -2.44
C PHE A 64 -10.24 4.35 -3.92
N VAL A 65 -10.39 3.36 -4.81
CA VAL A 65 -10.37 3.62 -6.27
C VAL A 65 -11.59 4.42 -6.72
N GLY A 66 -12.73 4.29 -6.03
CA GLY A 66 -13.94 5.09 -6.25
C GLY A 66 -13.71 6.58 -5.99
N HIS A 67 -12.88 6.92 -5.01
CA HIS A 67 -12.38 8.29 -4.76
C HIS A 67 -11.33 8.77 -5.79
N GLY A 68 -11.05 7.98 -6.83
CA GLY A 68 -10.08 8.31 -7.88
C GLY A 68 -8.62 8.12 -7.44
N TRP A 69 -8.38 7.44 -6.32
CA TRP A 69 -7.03 7.14 -5.86
C TRP A 69 -6.46 5.96 -6.64
N THR A 70 -5.15 5.99 -6.85
CA THR A 70 -4.50 5.08 -7.78
C THR A 70 -3.78 3.96 -7.05
N ASP A 71 -4.15 2.69 -7.31
CA ASP A 71 -3.34 1.54 -6.91
C ASP A 71 -1.98 1.59 -7.63
N SER A 72 -0.93 1.87 -6.85
CA SER A 72 0.41 2.06 -7.40
C SER A 72 1.00 0.80 -8.01
N HIS A 73 0.64 -0.39 -7.53
CA HIS A 73 1.15 -1.66 -8.04
C HIS A 73 0.71 -1.87 -9.48
N LEU A 74 -0.59 -1.68 -9.75
CA LEU A 74 -1.16 -1.85 -11.08
C LEU A 74 -0.72 -0.74 -12.04
N VAL A 75 -0.68 0.52 -11.60
CA VAL A 75 -0.21 1.63 -12.46
C VAL A 75 1.27 1.53 -12.79
N ALA A 76 2.07 0.90 -11.93
CA ALA A 76 3.46 0.57 -12.25
C ALA A 76 3.61 -0.52 -13.33
N GLY A 77 2.50 -1.12 -13.80
CA GLY A 77 2.48 -2.16 -14.82
C GLY A 77 2.74 -3.57 -14.28
N ASN A 78 2.75 -3.74 -12.96
CA ASN A 78 2.86 -5.07 -12.37
C ASN A 78 1.55 -5.84 -12.59
N ARG A 79 1.67 -7.17 -12.71
CA ARG A 79 0.50 -8.05 -12.79
C ARG A 79 -0.14 -8.20 -11.42
N GLU A 80 -1.42 -8.53 -11.43
CA GLU A 80 -2.11 -8.98 -10.22
C GLU A 80 -1.44 -10.24 -9.62
N CYS A 81 -1.71 -10.51 -8.34
CA CYS A 81 -1.30 -11.72 -7.64
C CYS A 81 -1.73 -12.97 -8.41
N ASP A 82 -0.77 -13.89 -8.57
CA ASP A 82 -1.01 -15.23 -9.08
C ASP A 82 -0.98 -16.21 -7.90
N PRO A 83 -2.14 -16.68 -7.39
CA PRO A 83 -2.21 -17.53 -6.22
C PRO A 83 -1.51 -18.88 -6.41
N ALA A 84 -1.36 -19.34 -7.66
CA ALA A 84 -0.70 -20.61 -7.95
C ALA A 84 0.82 -20.53 -7.81
N THR A 85 1.40 -19.34 -8.05
CA THR A 85 2.86 -19.15 -8.01
C THR A 85 3.33 -18.24 -6.87
N GLY A 86 2.41 -17.55 -6.18
CA GLY A 86 2.69 -16.53 -5.18
C GLY A 86 3.32 -15.26 -5.73
N ARG A 87 3.40 -15.11 -7.06
CA ARG A 87 3.98 -13.92 -7.68
C ARG A 87 3.03 -12.75 -7.56
N ASN A 88 3.57 -11.59 -7.19
CA ASN A 88 2.81 -10.35 -6.94
C ASN A 88 1.82 -10.42 -5.77
N CYS A 89 1.89 -11.45 -4.94
CA CYS A 89 1.08 -11.59 -3.74
C CYS A 89 1.82 -11.00 -2.54
N THR A 90 1.07 -10.52 -1.56
CA THR A 90 1.60 -9.89 -0.34
C THR A 90 1.29 -10.70 0.90
N SER A 91 0.27 -11.57 0.93
CA SER A 91 -0.06 -12.39 2.10
C SER A 91 -0.40 -13.84 1.73
N GLY A 92 -0.60 -14.68 2.75
CA GLY A 92 -0.94 -16.10 2.63
C GLY A 92 -0.16 -17.02 3.57
N ARG A 93 0.94 -16.53 4.16
CA ARG A 93 1.69 -17.30 5.17
C ARG A 93 0.91 -17.28 6.47
N LYS A 94 1.09 -18.30 7.31
CA LYS A 94 0.37 -18.38 8.59
C LYS A 94 0.84 -17.32 9.59
N ASP A 95 -0.10 -16.49 10.05
CA ASP A 95 0.12 -15.47 11.07
C ASP A 95 0.46 -16.05 12.46
N ASN A 96 -0.09 -17.22 12.79
CA ASN A 96 -0.09 -17.74 14.15
C ASN A 96 1.05 -18.72 14.47
N ASN A 97 1.96 -18.97 13.52
CA ASN A 97 3.14 -19.81 13.75
C ASN A 97 4.26 -19.54 12.73
N LEU A 98 5.49 -19.92 13.10
CA LEU A 98 6.67 -19.64 12.29
C LEU A 98 6.94 -20.66 11.17
N SER A 99 6.09 -21.67 10.95
CA SER A 99 6.41 -22.77 10.03
C SER A 99 6.65 -22.28 8.61
N ASP A 100 5.83 -21.33 8.17
CA ASP A 100 5.88 -20.81 6.81
C ASP A 100 7.03 -19.83 6.65
N LEU A 101 7.43 -19.15 7.74
CA LEU A 101 8.62 -18.29 7.76
C LEU A 101 9.92 -19.09 7.70
N GLN A 102 9.90 -20.36 8.11
CA GLN A 102 11.03 -21.30 8.06
C GLN A 102 11.12 -22.09 6.74
N SER A 103 10.16 -21.86 5.83
CA SER A 103 10.12 -22.49 4.52
C SER A 103 10.74 -21.57 3.47
N THR A 104 11.48 -22.15 2.52
CA THR A 104 11.93 -21.40 1.34
C THR A 104 10.82 -21.18 0.31
N ALA A 105 9.68 -21.86 0.46
CA ALA A 105 8.51 -21.64 -0.38
C ALA A 105 7.95 -20.24 -0.15
N LEU A 106 7.43 -19.58 -1.20
CA LEU A 106 6.89 -18.23 -1.05
C LEU A 106 5.76 -18.18 -0.04
N GLY A 107 4.83 -19.15 -0.07
CA GLY A 107 3.75 -19.27 0.90
C GLY A 107 2.75 -18.11 0.89
N VAL A 108 2.79 -17.25 -0.13
CA VAL A 108 1.82 -16.16 -0.34
C VAL A 108 0.93 -16.49 -1.54
N ASN A 109 -0.33 -16.10 -1.48
CA ASN A 109 -1.37 -16.39 -2.48
C ASN A 109 -2.42 -15.28 -2.63
N GLU A 110 -2.34 -14.20 -1.86
CA GLU A 110 -3.29 -13.09 -1.88
C GLU A 110 -2.56 -11.75 -1.94
N ARG A 111 -3.17 -10.71 -2.52
CA ARG A 111 -2.65 -9.32 -2.45
C ARG A 111 -3.60 -8.46 -1.64
N ILE A 112 -3.24 -8.25 -0.38
CA ILE A 112 -4.03 -7.48 0.59
C ILE A 112 -3.30 -6.22 1.09
N ASP A 113 -2.01 -6.06 0.77
CA ASP A 113 -1.24 -4.88 1.10
C ASP A 113 -1.19 -3.93 -0.09
N PHE A 114 -1.70 -2.71 0.10
CA PHE A 114 -1.82 -1.71 -0.95
C PHE A 114 -1.04 -0.45 -0.62
N ILE A 115 -0.66 0.25 -1.69
CA ILE A 115 -0.24 1.64 -1.62
C ILE A 115 -1.05 2.40 -2.68
N PHE A 116 -2.00 3.20 -2.22
CA PHE A 116 -2.79 4.11 -3.04
C PHE A 116 -2.14 5.49 -3.07
N VAL A 117 -2.11 6.10 -4.25
CA VAL A 117 -1.67 7.48 -4.44
C VAL A 117 -2.90 8.37 -4.64
N VAL A 118 -3.09 9.31 -3.73
CA VAL A 118 -4.08 10.38 -3.86
C VAL A 118 -3.55 11.39 -4.88
N PRO A 119 -4.34 11.74 -5.91
CA PRO A 119 -3.85 12.58 -7.00
C PRO A 119 -3.52 13.99 -6.49
N ALA A 120 -2.44 14.55 -7.03
CA ALA A 120 -2.07 15.93 -6.75
C ALA A 120 -3.18 16.92 -7.19
N GLY A 121 -3.41 17.96 -6.39
CA GLY A 121 -4.32 19.06 -6.71
C GLY A 121 -3.76 20.05 -7.75
N GLU A 122 -4.54 21.08 -8.05
CA GLU A 122 -4.10 22.22 -8.86
C GLU A 122 -2.99 23.00 -8.13
N GLY A 123 -2.00 23.51 -8.88
CA GLY A 123 -0.88 24.25 -8.30
C GLY A 123 0.21 23.38 -7.65
N SER A 124 0.03 22.06 -7.64
CA SER A 124 1.02 21.14 -7.06
C SER A 124 2.38 21.22 -7.73
N ARG A 125 3.44 21.29 -6.91
CA ARG A 125 4.82 21.20 -7.41
C ARG A 125 5.28 19.77 -7.66
N CYS A 126 4.53 18.78 -7.19
CA CYS A 126 4.81 17.36 -7.36
C CYS A 126 3.62 16.68 -8.04
N ALA A 127 3.80 16.17 -9.26
CA ALA A 127 2.72 15.44 -9.91
C ALA A 127 2.46 14.04 -9.32
N GLY A 128 3.27 13.57 -8.36
CA GLY A 128 3.14 12.23 -7.77
C GLY A 128 3.25 11.11 -8.81
N ARG A 129 4.22 11.19 -9.72
CA ARG A 129 4.34 10.16 -10.78
C ARG A 129 4.87 8.86 -10.19
N ILE A 130 4.05 7.83 -10.20
CA ILE A 130 4.49 6.47 -9.90
C ILE A 130 5.55 6.07 -10.93
N ARG A 131 6.72 5.67 -10.45
CA ARG A 131 7.79 5.15 -11.30
C ARG A 131 7.55 3.68 -11.57
N VAL A 132 7.41 3.36 -12.85
CA VAL A 132 7.42 2.00 -13.37
C VAL A 132 8.83 1.41 -13.28
N ALA A 133 8.94 0.09 -13.28
CA ALA A 133 10.24 -0.60 -13.23
C ALA A 133 11.23 -0.03 -14.27
N GLU A 134 12.43 0.34 -13.84
CA GLU A 134 13.36 1.13 -14.66
C GLU A 134 14.28 0.27 -15.54
N HIS A 135 14.64 0.93 -16.65
CA HIS A 135 15.68 0.65 -17.61
C HIS A 135 16.92 -0.09 -17.04
N PRO A 136 17.50 -1.08 -17.75
CA PRO A 136 18.58 -1.95 -17.28
C PRO A 136 19.92 -1.27 -16.89
N ARG A 137 20.03 0.07 -16.96
CA ARG A 137 21.29 0.81 -16.73
C ARG A 137 21.29 1.68 -15.47
N ARG A 138 20.18 1.74 -14.72
CA ARG A 138 20.11 2.41 -13.41
C ARG A 138 19.23 1.59 -12.48
N PRO A 139 19.80 0.84 -11.52
CA PRO A 139 19.01 0.15 -10.52
C PRO A 139 18.43 1.21 -9.58
N VAL A 140 17.25 1.72 -9.92
CA VAL A 140 16.41 2.48 -9.00
C VAL A 140 15.42 1.48 -8.42
N THR A 141 15.14 1.57 -7.12
CA THR A 141 14.09 0.79 -6.45
C THR A 141 12.77 0.93 -7.19
N THR A 142 12.16 -0.17 -7.63
CA THR A 142 10.95 -0.13 -8.46
C THR A 142 9.68 -0.14 -7.62
N THR A 143 8.57 0.39 -8.13
CA THR A 143 7.25 0.19 -7.51
C THR A 143 6.79 -1.25 -7.69
N GLY A 144 6.25 -1.87 -6.64
CA GLY A 144 5.76 -3.25 -6.64
C GLY A 144 6.20 -4.04 -5.41
N ILE A 145 6.20 -5.36 -5.52
CA ILE A 145 6.54 -6.25 -4.40
C ILE A 145 8.05 -6.28 -4.13
N PHE A 146 8.44 -6.09 -2.88
CA PHE A 146 9.78 -6.34 -2.37
C PHE A 146 9.77 -7.46 -1.33
N ALA A 147 10.93 -8.06 -1.05
CA ALA A 147 11.06 -9.23 -0.18
C ALA A 147 10.14 -10.43 -0.59
N GLY A 148 9.64 -10.45 -1.82
CA GLY A 148 8.90 -11.60 -2.40
C GLY A 148 9.77 -12.79 -2.78
N LYS A 149 11.00 -12.86 -2.25
CA LYS A 149 11.95 -13.97 -2.34
C LYS A 149 12.76 -13.98 -1.03
N HIS A 150 13.13 -15.16 -0.56
CA HIS A 150 14.02 -15.30 0.61
C HIS A 150 15.38 -14.63 0.33
N ASN A 151 16.12 -14.35 1.40
CA ASN A 151 17.45 -13.72 1.32
C ASN A 151 18.35 -14.50 0.32
N PRO A 152 18.86 -13.87 -0.76
CA PRO A 152 19.68 -14.58 -1.74
C PRO A 152 21.08 -14.93 -1.23
N PHE A 153 21.51 -14.36 -0.09
CA PHE A 153 22.84 -14.56 0.48
C PHE A 153 22.89 -15.67 1.53
N GLU A 154 21.76 -16.02 2.14
CA GLU A 154 21.60 -17.18 3.02
C GLU A 154 20.19 -17.74 2.80
N PRO A 155 20.02 -19.04 2.46
CA PRO A 155 18.71 -19.59 2.11
C PRO A 155 17.68 -19.36 3.23
N CYS A 156 18.11 -19.47 4.49
CA CYS A 156 17.40 -19.13 5.71
C CYS A 156 18.42 -18.83 6.83
N GLY A 157 17.97 -18.26 7.95
CA GLY A 157 18.78 -18.03 9.15
C GLY A 157 19.28 -19.31 9.83
N ALA A 158 20.02 -19.15 10.94
CA ALA A 158 20.63 -20.27 11.65
C ALA A 158 19.62 -21.12 12.47
N ALA A 159 19.96 -22.39 12.69
CA ALA A 159 19.25 -23.26 13.63
C ALA A 159 19.26 -22.67 15.07
N PRO A 160 18.25 -22.97 15.92
CA PRO A 160 17.16 -23.94 15.73
C PRO A 160 15.94 -23.42 14.97
N LEU A 161 15.89 -22.13 14.63
CA LEU A 161 14.78 -21.50 13.93
C LEU A 161 15.29 -20.84 12.65
N PRO A 162 15.42 -21.62 11.55
CA PRO A 162 15.99 -21.11 10.31
C PRO A 162 14.97 -20.24 9.57
N ILE A 163 14.82 -18.97 9.97
CA ILE A 163 13.87 -18.03 9.37
C ILE A 163 14.35 -17.62 7.96
N CYS A 164 13.54 -17.91 6.94
CA CYS A 164 13.76 -17.58 5.53
C CYS A 164 13.07 -16.27 5.13
N PHE A 165 11.96 -15.93 5.79
CA PHE A 165 11.21 -14.69 5.59
C PHE A 165 11.02 -13.95 6.91
N VAL A 166 11.26 -12.65 6.93
CA VAL A 166 11.17 -11.81 8.13
C VAL A 166 9.73 -11.44 8.52
N SER A 167 8.76 -11.75 7.67
CA SER A 167 7.33 -11.51 7.85
C SER A 167 6.53 -12.57 7.09
N ASP A 168 5.33 -12.83 7.60
CA ASP A 168 4.25 -13.54 6.93
C ASP A 168 3.81 -12.83 5.64
N HIS A 169 4.01 -11.53 5.55
CA HIS A 169 3.75 -10.74 4.36
C HIS A 169 5.00 -10.57 3.46
N SER A 170 4.77 -10.35 2.18
CA SER A 170 5.75 -9.77 1.26
C SER A 170 5.48 -8.27 1.18
N GLY A 171 6.55 -7.47 1.22
CA GLY A 171 6.39 -6.02 1.29
C GLY A 171 5.89 -5.42 -0.02
N ASN A 172 5.11 -4.34 0.07
CA ASN A 172 4.71 -3.50 -1.06
C ASN A 172 5.51 -2.19 -1.03
N GLN A 173 5.99 -1.73 -2.19
CA GLN A 173 6.85 -0.56 -2.30
C GLN A 173 6.34 0.39 -3.37
N LEU A 174 6.39 1.69 -3.07
CA LEU A 174 6.14 2.77 -4.01
C LEU A 174 7.43 3.56 -4.28
N ASN A 175 7.78 3.72 -5.55
CA ASN A 175 8.72 4.75 -5.97
C ASN A 175 7.95 5.91 -6.63
N LEU A 176 7.96 7.06 -5.97
CA LEU A 176 7.25 8.26 -6.41
C LEU A 176 8.23 9.33 -6.89
N GLY A 177 7.99 9.86 -8.09
CA GLY A 177 8.75 10.96 -8.67
C GLY A 177 7.96 12.27 -8.71
N CYS A 178 8.55 13.33 -8.16
CA CYS A 178 8.05 14.70 -8.34
C CYS A 178 8.55 15.29 -9.65
N GLY A 179 7.99 14.81 -10.77
CA GLY A 179 8.10 15.51 -12.05
C GLY A 179 7.06 16.63 -12.16
N ARG A 180 7.36 17.72 -12.88
CA ARG A 180 6.33 18.72 -13.25
C ARG A 180 5.22 18.04 -14.08
N ARG A 181 3.95 18.36 -13.83
CA ARG A 181 2.87 18.04 -14.77
C ARG A 181 3.26 18.63 -16.13
N ARG A 182 3.24 17.83 -17.20
CA ARG A 182 3.33 18.40 -18.54
C ARG A 182 1.99 19.08 -18.76
N ALA A 183 1.99 20.39 -18.98
CA ALA A 183 0.79 21.09 -19.45
C ALA A 183 0.33 20.37 -20.73
N LYS A 184 -0.93 19.93 -20.77
CA LYS A 184 -1.59 19.51 -22.00
C LYS A 184 -2.14 20.75 -22.68
#